data_AF-A0A4Q5SLW2-F1
#
_entry.id   AF-A0A4Q5SLW2-F1
#
_cell.length_a   1.000
_cell.length_b   1.000
_cell.length_c   1.000
_cell.angle_alpha   90.00
_cell.angle_beta   90.00
_cell.angle_gamma   90.00
#
_symmetry.space_group_name_H-M   'P 1'
#
loop_
_entity.id
_entity.type
_entity.pdbx_description
1 polymer ?
#
loop_
_entity_poly.entity_id
_entity_poly.type
_entity_poly.pdbx_seq_one_letter_code
_entity_poly.pdbx_strand_id
1 'polypeptide(L)'
;AERSQLRAHMYGGANIIAGLGGIGTANAAFAVRFLKTEGIAIGLNDTGGTQARKVEFRPYDGKIRCSYVAEPPPVTLPPKMPAHGGEIDLF
;
A
#
# COMPACT_ATOMS: atom_id res chain seq x y z
N ALA A 1 -25.95 4.42 -10.94
CA ALA A 1 -25.71 3.07 -10.41
C ALA A 1 -26.49 2.93 -9.11
N GLU A 2 -27.27 1.86 -8.97
CA GLU A 2 -27.99 1.59 -7.73
C GLU A 2 -27.05 0.93 -6.73
N ARG A 3 -26.98 1.43 -5.48
CA ARG A 3 -26.02 0.92 -4.47
C ARG A 3 -26.20 -0.57 -4.20
N SER A 4 -27.43 -1.07 -4.29
CA SER A 4 -27.79 -2.50 -4.14
C SER A 4 -27.11 -3.42 -5.16
N GLN A 5 -26.72 -2.89 -6.32
CA GLN A 5 -26.06 -3.64 -7.39
C GLN A 5 -24.52 -3.60 -7.26
N LEU A 6 -23.99 -2.82 -6.30
CA LEU A 6 -22.54 -2.74 -6.08
C LEU A 6 -22.05 -3.90 -5.23
N ARG A 7 -20.88 -4.42 -5.61
CA ARG A 7 -20.10 -5.38 -4.83
C ARG A 7 -18.69 -4.82 -4.64
N ALA A 8 -18.15 -5.02 -3.44
CA ALA A 8 -16.82 -4.58 -3.09
C ALA A 8 -15.90 -5.78 -2.84
N HIS A 9 -14.69 -5.70 -3.37
CA HIS A 9 -13.58 -6.55 -2.95
C HIS A 9 -12.55 -5.66 -2.26
N MET A 10 -12.10 -6.07 -1.08
CA MET A 10 -11.18 -5.31 -0.23
C MET A 10 -9.80 -5.91 -0.29
N TYR A 11 -8.77 -5.07 -0.44
CA TYR A 11 -7.37 -5.46 -0.46
C TYR A 11 -6.53 -4.41 0.27
N GLY A 12 -5.44 -4.81 0.91
CA GLY A 12 -4.45 -3.89 1.51
C GLY A 12 -4.59 -3.74 3.02
N GLY A 13 -4.48 -2.52 3.57
CA GLY A 13 -4.55 -2.33 5.03
C GLY A 13 -3.42 -3.02 5.81
N ALA A 14 -2.29 -3.32 5.16
CA ALA A 14 -1.12 -3.88 5.82
C ALA A 14 -0.37 -2.80 6.63
N ASN A 15 0.24 -3.20 7.75
CA ASN A 15 1.10 -2.35 8.56
C ASN A 15 2.57 -2.62 8.17
N ILE A 16 3.03 -1.97 7.09
CA ILE A 16 4.33 -2.28 6.46
C ILE A 16 5.50 -1.69 7.25
N ILE A 17 5.34 -0.47 7.76
CA ILE A 17 6.39 0.22 8.51
C ILE A 17 6.25 -0.10 9.99
N ALA A 18 7.22 -0.85 10.54
CA ALA A 18 7.29 -1.11 11.96
C ALA A 18 7.39 0.22 12.75
N GLY A 19 6.64 0.32 13.86
CA GLY A 19 6.63 1.52 14.71
C GLY A 19 5.62 2.60 14.31
N LEU A 20 5.00 2.54 13.11
CA LEU A 20 3.95 3.48 12.69
C LEU A 20 2.55 3.13 13.25
N GLY A 21 2.44 2.07 14.05
CA GLY A 21 1.18 1.60 14.63
C GLY A 21 0.25 0.91 13.63
N GLY A 22 -1.00 0.73 14.05
CA GLY A 22 -2.02 -0.03 13.32
C GLY A 22 -2.82 0.77 12.28
N ILE A 23 -2.18 1.67 11.52
CA ILE A 23 -2.87 2.53 10.55
C ILE A 23 -3.60 1.70 9.48
N GLY A 24 -2.92 0.67 8.96
CA GLY A 24 -3.51 -0.24 7.98
C GLY A 24 -4.73 -0.97 8.53
N THR A 25 -4.62 -1.46 9.76
CA THR A 25 -5.72 -2.12 10.49
C THR A 25 -6.91 -1.18 10.68
N ALA A 26 -6.65 0.07 11.08
CA ALA A 26 -7.69 1.07 11.28
C ALA A 26 -8.42 1.40 9.97
N ASN A 27 -7.68 1.56 8.87
CA ASN A 27 -8.26 1.80 7.55
C ASN A 27 -9.11 0.62 7.05
N ALA A 28 -8.63 -0.62 7.24
CA ALA A 28 -9.40 -1.80 6.88
C ALA A 28 -10.71 -1.88 7.68
N ALA A 29 -10.66 -1.65 8.99
CA ALA A 29 -11.84 -1.63 9.85
C ALA A 29 -12.84 -0.53 9.46
N PHE A 30 -12.35 0.66 9.13
CA PHE A 30 -13.18 1.76 8.63
C PHE A 30 -13.89 1.37 7.33
N ALA A 31 -13.16 0.84 6.35
CA ALA A 31 -13.73 0.46 5.06
C ALA A 31 -14.79 -0.64 5.20
N VAL A 32 -14.58 -1.65 6.06
CA VAL A 32 -15.59 -2.68 6.34
C VAL A 32 -16.85 -2.04 6.92
N ARG A 33 -16.71 -1.14 7.90
CA ARG A 33 -17.86 -0.45 8.49
C ARG A 33 -18.59 0.39 7.45
N PHE A 34 -17.87 1.15 6.64
CA PHE A 34 -18.45 1.98 5.59
C PHE A 34 -19.28 1.15 4.60
N LEU A 35 -18.71 0.06 4.07
CA LEU A 35 -19.40 -0.80 3.10
C LEU A 35 -20.66 -1.43 3.70
N LYS A 36 -20.61 -1.85 4.97
CA LYS A 36 -21.79 -2.34 5.69
C LYS A 36 -22.86 -1.28 5.84
N THR A 37 -22.49 -0.05 6.24
CA THR A 37 -23.43 1.07 6.39
C THR A 37 -24.08 1.45 5.05
N GLU A 38 -23.32 1.40 3.96
CA GLU A 38 -23.80 1.71 2.61
C GLU A 38 -24.60 0.58 1.95
N GLY A 39 -24.73 -0.58 2.62
CA GLY A 39 -25.42 -1.75 2.08
C GLY A 39 -24.70 -2.39 0.89
N ILE A 40 -23.38 -2.22 0.77
CA ILE A 40 -22.56 -2.77 -0.32
C ILE A 40 -22.00 -4.12 0.13
N ALA A 41 -22.35 -5.18 -0.61
CA ALA A 41 -21.89 -6.53 -0.30
C ALA A 41 -20.38 -6.67 -0.50
N ILE A 42 -19.69 -7.26 0.48
CA ILE A 42 -18.26 -7.58 0.43
C ILE A 42 -18.11 -9.01 -0.11
N GLY A 43 -17.47 -9.16 -1.27
CA GLY A 43 -17.21 -10.47 -1.89
C GLY A 43 -15.92 -11.12 -1.40
N LEU A 44 -14.79 -10.43 -1.57
CA LEU A 44 -13.48 -10.86 -1.08
C LEU A 44 -12.91 -9.81 -0.13
N ASN A 45 -12.18 -10.26 0.90
CA ASN A 45 -11.50 -9.39 1.85
C ASN A 45 -10.08 -9.90 2.15
N ASP A 46 -9.08 -9.32 1.50
CA ASP A 46 -7.65 -9.58 1.68
C ASP A 46 -6.96 -8.36 2.32
N THR A 47 -7.30 -8.11 3.58
CA THR A 47 -6.80 -6.97 4.35
C THR A 47 -5.86 -7.38 5.49
N GLY A 48 -5.00 -6.45 5.93
CA GLY A 48 -4.04 -6.67 7.02
C GLY A 48 -2.72 -7.29 6.55
N GLY A 49 -1.92 -7.78 7.50
CA GLY A 49 -0.56 -8.27 7.26
C GLY A 49 0.50 -7.18 7.33
N THR A 50 1.73 -7.53 6.95
CA THR A 50 2.92 -6.64 7.01
C THR A 50 3.57 -6.41 5.65
N GLN A 51 3.08 -7.07 4.61
CA GLN A 51 3.64 -6.99 3.25
C GLN A 51 2.82 -6.06 2.38
N ALA A 52 3.50 -5.32 1.51
CA ALA A 52 2.84 -4.55 0.45
C ALA A 52 2.19 -5.48 -0.57
N ARG A 53 1.05 -5.06 -1.14
CA ARG A 53 0.32 -5.79 -2.18
C ARG A 53 0.07 -4.88 -3.38
N LYS A 54 0.30 -5.40 -4.59
CA LYS A 54 -0.12 -4.79 -5.86
C LYS A 54 -1.47 -5.35 -6.26
N VAL A 55 -2.43 -4.45 -6.49
CA VAL A 55 -3.79 -4.79 -6.93
C VAL A 55 -4.00 -4.24 -8.34
N GLU A 56 -4.43 -5.11 -9.24
CA GLU A 56 -4.81 -4.75 -10.61
C GLU A 56 -6.28 -5.11 -10.81
N PHE A 57 -7.10 -4.09 -11.07
CA PHE A 57 -8.52 -4.26 -11.36
C PHE A 57 -8.80 -3.98 -12.82
N ARG A 58 -9.56 -4.88 -13.44
CA ARG A 58 -10.02 -4.79 -14.81
C ARG A 58 -11.53 -4.52 -14.82
N PRO A 59 -11.97 -3.28 -15.09
CA PRO A 59 -13.37 -2.90 -14.91
C PRO A 59 -14.35 -3.58 -15.86
N TYR A 60 -13.94 -3.87 -17.10
CA TYR A 60 -14.85 -4.35 -18.14
C TYR A 60 -15.33 -5.80 -17.96
N ASP A 61 -14.55 -6.66 -17.28
CA ASP A 61 -14.91 -8.06 -17.00
C ASP A 61 -14.90 -8.39 -15.49
N GLY A 62 -14.67 -7.38 -14.64
CA GLY A 62 -14.66 -7.53 -13.18
C GLY A 62 -13.48 -8.30 -12.62
N LYS A 63 -12.44 -8.64 -13.41
CA LYS A 63 -11.31 -9.43 -12.91
C LYS A 63 -10.38 -8.61 -12.05
N ILE A 64 -9.91 -9.23 -10.96
CA ILE A 64 -8.95 -8.64 -10.03
C ILE A 64 -7.77 -9.60 -9.88
N ARG A 65 -6.56 -9.04 -9.85
CA ARG A 65 -5.33 -9.75 -9.48
C ARG A 65 -4.69 -9.03 -8.30
N CYS A 66 -4.42 -9.77 -7.22
CA CYS A 66 -3.66 -9.29 -6.07
C CYS A 66 -2.39 -10.14 -5.95
N SER A 67 -1.26 -9.49 -5.75
CA SER A 67 0.04 -10.14 -5.55
C SER A 67 0.87 -9.35 -4.55
N TYR A 68 1.66 -10.04 -3.71
CA TYR A 68 2.62 -9.36 -2.85
C TYR A 68 3.70 -8.68 -3.67
N VAL A 69 4.09 -7.48 -3.25
CA VAL A 69 5.21 -6.76 -3.86
C VAL A 69 6.48 -7.38 -3.30
N ALA A 70 7.38 -7.81 -4.19
CA ALA A 70 8.72 -8.22 -3.77
C ALA A 70 9.43 -7.06 -3.08
N GLU A 71 10.27 -7.36 -2.08
CA GLU A 71 11.10 -6.31 -1.48
C GLU A 71 11.91 -5.62 -2.58
N PRO A 72 11.89 -4.27 -2.62
CA PRO A 72 12.74 -3.56 -3.56
C PRO A 72 14.21 -3.91 -3.24
N PRO A 73 15.06 -4.06 -4.25
CA PRO A 73 16.48 -4.30 -4.00
C PRO A 73 17.02 -3.17 -3.12
N PRO A 74 17.92 -3.47 -2.16
CA PRO A 74 18.49 -2.46 -1.28
C PRO A 74 19.07 -1.32 -2.14
N VAL A 75 18.61 -0.10 -1.87
CA VAL A 75 19.13 1.09 -2.55
C VAL A 75 20.59 1.27 -2.14
N THR A 76 21.52 0.99 -3.05
CA THR A 76 22.92 1.36 -2.86
C THR A 76 23.00 2.87 -2.93
N LEU A 77 23.10 3.52 -1.76
CA LEU A 77 23.40 4.95 -1.71
C LEU A 77 24.75 5.17 -2.40
N PRO A 78 24.86 6.13 -3.35
CA PRO A 78 26.15 6.47 -3.92
C PRO A 78 27.09 6.88 -2.78
N PRO A 79 28.39 6.54 -2.86
CA PRO A 79 29.36 6.94 -1.85
C PRO A 79 29.30 8.46 -1.69
N LYS A 80 29.17 8.93 -0.45
CA LYS A 80 29.20 10.35 -0.12
C LYS A 80 30.50 10.90 -0.69
N MET A 81 30.40 11.78 -1.69
CA MET A 81 31.59 12.40 -2.30
C MET A 81 32.44 13.00 -1.18
N PRO A 82 33.77 12.76 -1.15
CA PRO A 82 34.62 13.38 -0.16
C PRO A 82 34.43 14.89 -0.27
N ALA A 83 34.19 15.54 0.87
CA ALA A 83 34.15 17.00 0.90
C ALA A 83 35.52 17.48 0.43
N HIS A 84 35.59 18.10 -0.74
CA HIS A 84 36.79 18.80 -1.18
C HIS A 84 37.01 19.96 -0.21
N GLY A 85 37.80 19.71 0.84
CA GLY A 85 38.43 20.76 1.63
C GLY A 85 39.43 21.45 0.70
N GLY A 86 38.98 22.54 0.07
CA GLY A 86 39.84 23.41 -0.70
C GLY A 86 40.79 24.11 0.24
N GLU A 87 41.92 23.48 0.52
CA GLU A 87 43.10 24.16 1.03
C GLU A 87 43.68 24.97 -0.14
N ILE A 88 43.46 26.28 -0.10
CA ILE A 88 44.02 27.23 -1.05
C ILE A 88 45.37 27.63 -0.47
N ASP A 89 46.46 27.04 -0.98
CA ASP A 89 47.81 27.53 -0.72
C ASP A 89 48.05 28.79 -1.57
N LEU A 90 48.30 29.92 -0.90
CA LEU A 90 48.70 31.18 -1.51
C LEU A 90 50.23 31.29 -1.45
N PHE A 91 50.89 31.14 -2.60
CA PHE A 91 52.30 31.51 -2.81
C PHE A 91 52.40 32.52 -3.96
#